data_AF-A0A8T4TF42-F1
#
_entry.id   AF-A0A8T4TF42-F1
#
_cell.length_a   1.000
_cell.length_b   1.000
_cell.length_c   1.000
_cell.angle_alpha   90.00
_cell.angle_beta   90.00
_cell.angle_gamma   90.00
#
_symmetry.space_group_name_H-M   'P 1'
#
loop_
_entity.id
_entity.type
_entity.pdbx_description
1 polymer ?
#
loop_
_entity_poly.entity_id
_entity_poly.type
_entity_poly.pdbx_seq_one_letter_code
_entity_poly.pdbx_strand_id
1 'polypeptide(L)'
;MSLLSIEIFIIKLFQLYQPSWLTSIMLFISLISSIGSYFIIVPIVALFFSFKNYKTEAFFSIFINLGNILNPIIKNIAGRSRPNSGLIKILEEKTSMSFPSGHAMGAIIFYGFLIYLIWKLPFKHKKIIIPLLLLFILLVGISRIYLGAHWPTDVLAGYVIGFIWLICGIFIYSKFRKVFIR
;
A
#
# COMPACT_ATOMS: atom_id res chain seq x y z
N MET A 1 -14.53 0.89 26.36
CA MET A 1 -13.54 1.76 25.69
C MET A 1 -14.07 2.08 24.30
N SER A 2 -14.13 3.34 23.86
CA SER A 2 -14.64 3.71 22.53
C SER A 2 -13.60 3.39 21.43
N LEU A 3 -14.03 3.18 20.19
CA LEU A 3 -13.11 2.92 19.07
C LEU A 3 -12.03 4.01 18.95
N LEU A 4 -12.45 5.28 19.03
CA LEU A 4 -11.55 6.42 18.98
C LEU A 4 -10.48 6.38 20.09
N SER A 5 -10.85 6.02 21.31
CA SER A 5 -9.88 5.90 22.42
C SER A 5 -8.86 4.78 22.20
N ILE A 6 -9.27 3.67 21.58
CA ILE A 6 -8.35 2.58 21.20
C ILE A 6 -7.36 3.07 20.13
N GLU A 7 -7.85 3.78 19.11
CA GLU A 7 -7.01 4.28 18.02
C GLU A 7 -5.97 5.30 18.52
N ILE A 8 -6.39 6.24 19.38
CA ILE A 8 -5.49 7.20 20.01
C ILE A 8 -4.44 6.48 20.86
N PHE A 9 -4.86 5.48 21.65
CA PHE A 9 -3.94 4.69 22.47
C PHE A 9 -2.87 4.00 21.62
N ILE A 10 -3.27 3.35 20.52
CA ILE A 10 -2.34 2.68 19.60
C ILE A 10 -1.34 3.68 19.02
N ILE A 11 -1.80 4.85 18.55
CA ILE A 11 -0.89 5.85 17.99
C ILE A 11 0.08 6.35 19.07
N LYS A 12 -0.42 6.64 20.27
CA LYS A 12 0.42 7.09 21.39
C LYS A 12 1.49 6.07 21.76
N LEU A 13 1.20 4.77 21.67
CA LEU A 13 2.20 3.71 21.88
C LEU A 13 3.40 3.84 20.93
N PHE A 14 3.15 4.11 19.63
CA PHE A 14 4.23 4.40 18.66
C PHE A 14 4.93 5.73 18.94
N GLN A 15 4.24 6.67 19.59
CA GLN A 15 4.78 7.99 19.90
C GLN A 15 5.61 8.04 21.20
N LEU A 16 5.59 6.97 22.02
CA LEU A 16 6.41 6.88 23.23
C LEU A 16 7.92 6.91 22.93
N TYR A 17 8.34 6.36 21.79
CA TYR A 17 9.74 6.31 21.39
C TYR A 17 9.89 6.63 19.90
N GLN A 18 10.34 7.87 19.61
CA GLN A 18 10.46 8.40 18.25
C GLN A 18 11.83 9.03 17.99
N PRO A 19 12.92 8.25 17.97
CA PRO A 19 14.21 8.79 17.62
C PRO A 19 14.22 9.30 16.17
N SER A 20 15.06 10.30 15.89
CA SER A 20 15.12 10.97 14.58
C SER A 20 15.39 9.99 13.44
N TRP A 21 16.32 9.04 13.63
CA TRP A 21 16.67 8.04 12.62
C TRP A 21 15.48 7.17 12.22
N LEU A 22 14.64 6.75 13.18
CA LEU A 22 13.46 5.93 12.90
C LEU A 22 12.41 6.75 12.17
N THR A 23 12.25 8.01 12.57
CA THR A 23 11.35 8.96 11.90
C THR A 23 11.74 9.17 10.45
N SER A 24 13.03 9.34 10.15
CA SER A 24 13.54 9.44 8.78
C SER A 24 13.24 8.19 7.95
N ILE A 25 13.40 6.99 8.53
CA ILE A 25 13.03 5.73 7.86
C ILE A 25 11.52 5.69 7.57
N MET A 26 10.68 6.05 8.54
CA MET A 26 9.22 6.03 8.36
C MET A 26 8.75 7.06 7.33
N LEU A 27 9.36 8.25 7.30
CA LEU A 27 9.13 9.25 6.26
C LEU A 27 9.57 8.75 4.88
N PHE A 28 10.72 8.08 4.79
CA PHE A 28 11.18 7.49 3.53
C PHE A 28 10.22 6.40 3.03
N ILE A 29 9.80 5.49 3.90
CA ILE A 29 8.81 4.44 3.56
C ILE A 29 7.49 5.07 3.11
N SER A 30 7.03 6.11 3.82
CA SER A 30 5.85 6.90 3.45
C SER A 30 6.00 7.51 2.05
N LEU A 31 7.14 8.15 1.77
CA LEU A 31 7.43 8.77 0.48
C LEU A 31 7.34 7.76 -0.66
N ILE A 32 8.07 6.65 -0.59
CA ILE A 32 8.14 5.67 -1.69
C ILE A 32 6.85 4.86 -1.86
N SER A 33 5.94 4.88 -0.88
CA SER A 33 4.60 4.28 -0.97
C SER A 33 3.50 5.30 -1.26
N SER A 34 3.87 6.53 -1.60
CA SER A 34 2.94 7.57 -2.02
C SER A 34 2.40 7.30 -3.43
N ILE A 35 1.22 7.84 -3.73
CA ILE A 35 0.64 7.74 -5.07
C ILE A 35 1.55 8.36 -6.14
N GLY A 36 2.25 9.45 -5.80
CA GLY A 36 3.26 10.08 -6.65
C GLY A 36 4.39 9.11 -7.02
N SER A 37 4.90 8.38 -6.04
CA SER A 37 5.94 7.36 -6.27
C SER A 37 5.43 6.19 -7.10
N TYR A 38 4.17 5.77 -6.94
CA TYR A 38 3.61 4.69 -7.79
C TYR A 38 3.49 5.08 -9.26
N PHE A 39 3.28 6.36 -9.61
CA PHE A 39 3.36 6.81 -11.00
C PHE A 39 4.74 6.61 -11.64
N ILE A 40 5.80 6.47 -10.83
CA ILE A 40 7.16 6.23 -11.31
C ILE A 40 7.51 4.74 -11.22
N ILE A 41 7.26 4.11 -10.07
CA ILE A 41 7.68 2.73 -9.80
C ILE A 41 6.91 1.73 -10.67
N VAL A 42 5.61 1.93 -10.89
CA VAL A 42 4.78 0.98 -11.67
C VAL A 42 5.25 0.90 -13.13
N PRO A 43 5.45 2.02 -13.87
CA PRO A 43 6.02 1.96 -15.21
C PRO A 43 7.41 1.32 -15.28
N ILE A 44 8.30 1.60 -14.32
CA ILE A 44 9.64 0.99 -14.29
C ILE A 44 9.54 -0.54 -14.20
N VAL A 45 8.67 -1.04 -13.33
CA VAL A 45 8.45 -2.48 -13.19
C VAL A 45 7.78 -3.07 -14.43
N ALA A 46 6.83 -2.37 -15.04
CA ALA A 46 6.21 -2.80 -16.29
C ALA A 46 7.24 -2.87 -17.43
N LEU A 47 8.13 -1.87 -17.54
CA LEU A 47 9.24 -1.87 -18.50
C LEU A 47 10.18 -3.04 -18.25
N PHE A 48 10.55 -3.32 -16.99
CA PHE A 48 11.35 -4.48 -16.63
C PHE A 48 10.73 -5.80 -17.12
N PHE A 49 9.43 -6.01 -16.87
CA PHE A 49 8.73 -7.20 -17.37
C PHE A 49 8.67 -7.24 -18.89
N SER A 50 8.47 -6.10 -19.55
CA SER A 50 8.49 -6.00 -21.01
C SER A 50 9.84 -6.41 -21.60
N PHE A 51 10.96 -5.93 -21.04
CA PHE A 51 12.31 -6.33 -21.45
C PHE A 51 12.61 -7.82 -21.24
N LYS A 52 11.90 -8.47 -20.31
CA LYS A 52 11.98 -9.91 -20.08
C LYS A 52 10.98 -10.72 -20.93
N ASN A 53 10.33 -10.10 -21.91
CA ASN A 53 9.27 -10.68 -22.75
C ASN A 53 8.01 -11.13 -21.97
N TYR A 54 7.82 -10.64 -20.75
CA TYR A 54 6.61 -10.85 -19.94
C TYR A 54 5.59 -9.73 -20.20
N LYS A 55 5.12 -9.60 -21.45
CA LYS A 55 4.26 -8.49 -21.90
C LYS A 55 2.92 -8.43 -21.17
N THR A 56 2.33 -9.59 -20.87
CA THR A 56 1.07 -9.65 -20.10
C THR A 56 1.27 -9.21 -18.66
N GLU A 57 2.37 -9.61 -18.03
CA GLU A 57 2.74 -9.17 -16.69
C GLU A 57 3.02 -7.67 -16.63
N ALA A 58 3.66 -7.12 -17.67
CA ALA A 58 3.87 -5.67 -17.81
C ALA A 58 2.54 -4.92 -17.87
N PHE A 59 1.63 -5.35 -18.76
CA PHE A 59 0.29 -4.76 -18.89
C PHE A 59 -0.50 -4.84 -17.58
N PHE A 60 -0.55 -6.02 -16.95
CA PHE A 60 -1.32 -6.22 -15.72
C PHE A 60 -0.71 -5.51 -14.49
N SER A 61 0.60 -5.27 -14.48
CA SER A 61 1.24 -4.43 -13.45
C SER A 61 0.71 -3.01 -13.48
N ILE A 62 0.40 -2.46 -14.66
CA ILE A 62 -0.24 -1.15 -14.81
C ILE A 62 -1.74 -1.25 -14.50
N PHE A 63 -2.43 -2.20 -15.16
CA PHE A 63 -3.89 -2.33 -15.10
C PHE A 63 -4.41 -2.50 -13.67
N ILE A 64 -3.79 -3.38 -12.87
CA ILE A 64 -4.23 -3.62 -11.49
C ILE A 64 -4.04 -2.36 -10.62
N ASN A 65 -3.02 -1.54 -10.89
CA ASN A 65 -2.78 -0.31 -10.13
C ASN A 65 -3.77 0.81 -10.41
N LEU A 66 -4.59 0.72 -11.47
CA LEU A 66 -5.72 1.62 -11.69
C LEU A 66 -6.75 1.55 -10.55
N GLY A 67 -6.75 0.48 -9.75
CA GLY A 67 -7.58 0.37 -8.54
C GLY A 67 -7.32 1.45 -7.51
N ASN A 68 -6.14 2.10 -7.53
CA ASN A 68 -5.85 3.22 -6.65
C ASN A 68 -6.78 4.43 -6.88
N ILE A 69 -7.44 4.52 -8.04
CA ILE A 69 -8.45 5.54 -8.36
C ILE A 69 -9.69 5.39 -7.45
N LEU A 70 -9.96 4.19 -6.92
CA LEU A 70 -11.06 3.99 -5.97
C LEU A 70 -10.82 4.70 -4.64
N ASN A 71 -9.56 4.91 -4.25
CA ASN A 71 -9.23 5.51 -2.96
C ASN A 71 -9.81 6.92 -2.77
N PRO A 72 -9.61 7.90 -3.68
CA PRO A 72 -10.23 9.22 -3.55
C PRO A 72 -11.76 9.17 -3.61
N ILE A 73 -12.36 8.24 -4.36
CA ILE A 73 -13.82 8.07 -4.43
C ILE A 73 -14.37 7.67 -3.05
N ILE A 74 -13.79 6.62 -2.45
CA ILE A 74 -14.21 6.14 -1.12
C ILE A 74 -13.95 7.21 -0.04
N LYS A 75 -12.86 7.96 -0.17
CA LYS A 75 -12.55 9.09 0.72
C LYS A 75 -13.64 10.14 0.77
N ASN A 76 -14.15 10.53 -0.40
CA ASN A 76 -15.19 11.55 -0.48
C ASN A 76 -16.53 11.05 0.08
N ILE A 77 -16.83 9.75 -0.09
CA ILE A 77 -18.03 9.14 0.48
C ILE A 77 -17.93 9.01 2.01
N ALA A 78 -16.78 8.58 2.52
CA ALA A 78 -16.60 8.33 3.94
C ALA A 78 -16.49 9.61 4.78
N GLY A 79 -15.94 10.69 4.21
CA GLY A 79 -15.84 12.00 4.87
C GLY A 79 -15.07 12.02 6.21
N ARG A 80 -14.29 10.97 6.51
CA ARG A 80 -13.66 10.81 7.82
C ARG A 80 -12.49 11.77 8.01
N SER A 81 -12.54 12.54 9.08
CA SER A 81 -11.45 13.43 9.51
C SER A 81 -10.19 12.66 9.92
N ARG A 82 -9.02 13.26 9.67
CA ARG A 82 -7.72 12.73 10.08
C ARG A 82 -7.48 12.88 11.59
N PRO A 83 -6.48 12.16 12.15
CA PRO A 83 -5.91 12.56 13.42
C PRO A 83 -5.46 14.03 13.38
N ASN A 84 -5.64 14.73 14.50
CA ASN A 84 -5.26 16.14 14.63
C ASN A 84 -4.25 16.33 15.77
N SER A 85 -3.56 17.48 15.74
CA SER A 85 -2.51 17.83 16.71
C SER A 85 -3.00 17.98 18.14
N GLY A 86 -4.32 18.16 18.36
CA GLY A 86 -4.92 18.17 19.68
C GLY A 86 -5.03 16.79 20.34
N LEU A 87 -4.94 15.70 19.56
CA LEU A 87 -5.09 14.33 20.05
C LEU A 87 -3.75 13.57 20.12
N ILE A 88 -2.88 13.81 19.12
CA ILE A 88 -1.62 13.10 18.91
C ILE A 88 -0.58 14.02 18.25
N LYS A 89 0.69 13.61 18.23
CA LYS A 89 1.71 14.29 17.42
C LYS A 89 1.51 14.02 15.93
N ILE A 90 1.60 15.04 15.08
CA ILE A 90 1.54 14.92 13.62
C ILE A 90 2.95 15.13 13.05
N LEU A 91 3.51 14.12 12.40
CA LEU A 91 4.85 14.16 11.80
C LEU A 91 4.80 14.29 10.27
N GLU A 92 3.65 14.03 9.67
CA GLU A 92 3.41 14.24 8.24
C GLU A 92 1.98 14.75 8.03
N GLU A 93 1.86 16.02 7.67
CA GLU A 93 0.56 16.63 7.38
C GLU A 93 0.01 16.22 6.02
N LYS A 94 -1.31 16.00 5.97
CA LYS A 94 -2.05 15.67 4.75
C LYS A 94 -3.39 16.39 4.78
N THR A 95 -3.78 16.98 3.65
CA THR A 95 -4.99 17.80 3.51
C THR A 95 -6.24 17.03 3.06
N SER A 96 -6.07 15.80 2.55
CA SER A 96 -7.19 14.95 2.09
C SER A 96 -7.90 14.22 3.24
N MET A 97 -9.09 13.67 2.99
CA MET A 97 -9.82 12.82 3.97
C MET A 97 -8.97 11.62 4.44
N SER A 98 -9.27 11.07 5.62
CA SER A 98 -8.47 10.01 6.23
C SER A 98 -8.78 8.62 5.68
N PHE A 99 -10.05 8.23 5.62
CA PHE A 99 -10.45 6.85 5.33
C PHE A 99 -10.66 6.59 3.83
N PRO A 100 -10.18 5.48 3.26
CA PRO A 100 -9.17 4.56 3.78
C PRO A 100 -7.75 5.08 3.48
N SER A 101 -6.73 4.47 4.10
CA SER A 101 -5.33 4.81 3.83
C SER A 101 -4.93 4.43 2.40
N GLY A 102 -4.61 5.42 1.57
CA GLY A 102 -4.17 5.21 0.19
C GLY A 102 -2.79 4.54 0.07
N HIS A 103 -1.88 4.80 1.01
CA HIS A 103 -0.56 4.15 1.04
C HIS A 103 -0.70 2.66 1.34
N ALA A 104 -1.53 2.30 2.32
CA ALA A 104 -1.79 0.91 2.68
C ALA A 104 -2.48 0.15 1.54
N MET A 105 -3.49 0.76 0.93
CA MET A 105 -4.20 0.21 -0.23
C MET A 105 -3.26 0.00 -1.42
N GLY A 106 -2.51 1.02 -1.82
CA GLY A 106 -1.56 0.94 -2.93
C GLY A 106 -0.44 -0.07 -2.69
N ALA A 107 0.05 -0.19 -1.46
CA ALA A 107 1.07 -1.18 -1.11
C ALA A 107 0.58 -2.62 -1.32
N ILE A 108 -0.65 -2.93 -0.87
CA ILE A 108 -1.24 -4.26 -1.11
C ILE A 108 -1.43 -4.51 -2.59
N ILE A 109 -2.02 -3.55 -3.32
CA ILE A 109 -2.31 -3.70 -4.75
C ILE A 109 -1.02 -3.96 -5.54
N PHE A 110 -0.01 -3.11 -5.34
CA PHE A 110 1.23 -3.17 -6.12
C PHE A 110 2.13 -4.32 -5.67
N TYR A 111 2.58 -4.33 -4.41
CA TYR A 111 3.53 -5.33 -3.94
C TYR A 111 2.89 -6.71 -3.80
N GLY A 112 1.59 -6.78 -3.50
CA GLY A 112 0.86 -8.05 -3.50
C GLY A 112 0.79 -8.68 -4.89
N PHE A 113 0.58 -7.89 -5.94
CA PHE A 113 0.65 -8.40 -7.31
C PHE A 113 2.07 -8.83 -7.69
N LEU A 114 3.10 -8.08 -7.27
CA LEU A 114 4.49 -8.48 -7.48
C LEU A 114 4.82 -9.79 -6.78
N ILE A 115 4.39 -9.97 -5.53
CA ILE A 115 4.52 -11.25 -4.79
C ILE A 115 3.89 -12.38 -5.60
N TYR A 116 2.68 -12.18 -6.11
CA TYR A 116 2.00 -13.18 -6.93
C TYR A 116 2.78 -13.53 -8.21
N LEU A 117 3.30 -12.53 -8.93
CA LEU A 117 4.12 -12.76 -10.13
C LEU A 117 5.43 -13.48 -9.79
N ILE A 118 6.14 -13.06 -8.74
CA ILE A 118 7.39 -13.68 -8.28
C ILE A 118 7.17 -15.14 -7.87
N TRP A 119 6.02 -15.44 -7.28
CA TRP A 119 5.64 -16.80 -6.93
C TRP A 119 5.41 -17.69 -8.17
N LYS A 120 4.76 -17.14 -9.20
CA LYS A 120 4.37 -17.88 -10.42
C LYS A 120 5.47 -18.00 -11.47
N LEU A 121 6.36 -17.02 -11.55
CA LEU A 121 7.45 -16.97 -12.51
C LEU A 121 8.74 -17.61 -11.96
N PRO A 122 9.69 -18.01 -12.81
CA PRO A 122 10.92 -18.69 -12.38
C PRO A 122 11.96 -17.72 -11.77
N PHE A 123 11.60 -17.01 -10.69
CA PHE A 123 12.52 -16.13 -9.95
C PHE A 123 13.42 -16.92 -8.98
N LYS A 124 14.75 -16.74 -9.12
CA LYS A 124 15.78 -17.44 -8.34
C LYS A 124 15.70 -17.20 -6.82
N HIS A 125 15.38 -15.97 -6.40
CA HIS A 125 15.45 -15.55 -4.99
C HIS A 125 14.06 -15.36 -4.32
N LYS A 126 13.01 -16.00 -4.84
CA LYS A 126 11.63 -15.81 -4.35
C LYS A 126 11.43 -16.07 -2.85
N LYS A 127 12.20 -17.00 -2.25
CA LYS A 127 12.13 -17.31 -0.81
C LYS A 127 12.59 -16.16 0.09
N ILE A 128 13.40 -15.24 -0.43
CA ILE A 128 13.90 -14.06 0.30
C ILE A 128 13.06 -12.84 -0.06
N ILE A 129 12.77 -12.64 -1.35
CA ILE A 129 12.09 -11.44 -1.83
C ILE A 129 10.64 -11.36 -1.32
N ILE A 130 9.90 -12.48 -1.30
CA ILE A 130 8.49 -12.47 -0.89
C ILE A 130 8.31 -12.02 0.57
N PRO A 131 9.03 -12.59 1.56
CA PRO A 131 8.97 -12.09 2.94
C PRO A 131 9.34 -10.62 3.08
N LEU A 132 10.33 -10.13 2.33
CA LEU A 132 10.72 -8.71 2.36
C LEU A 132 9.60 -7.81 1.83
N LEU A 133 8.91 -8.19 0.76
CA LEU A 133 7.78 -7.44 0.23
C LEU A 133 6.58 -7.45 1.19
N LEU A 134 6.30 -8.59 1.84
CA LEU A 134 5.26 -8.68 2.87
C LEU A 134 5.58 -7.80 4.07
N LEU A 135 6.82 -7.85 4.56
CA LEU A 135 7.28 -6.97 5.62
C LEU A 135 7.18 -5.50 5.21
N PHE A 136 7.54 -5.17 3.96
CA PHE A 136 7.44 -3.82 3.44
C PHE A 136 5.98 -3.32 3.42
N ILE A 137 5.03 -4.15 2.97
CA ILE A 137 3.59 -3.82 3.02
C ILE A 137 3.16 -3.47 4.45
N LEU A 138 3.57 -4.25 5.45
CA LEU A 138 3.26 -4.00 6.86
C LEU A 138 3.90 -2.68 7.35
N LEU A 139 5.16 -2.46 7.01
CA LEU A 139 5.89 -1.24 7.36
C LEU A 139 5.25 0.02 6.75
N VAL A 140 4.66 -0.08 5.56
CA VAL A 140 3.91 1.04 4.95
C VAL A 140 2.70 1.42 5.81
N GLY A 141 1.95 0.45 6.35
CA GLY A 141 0.83 0.78 7.24
C GLY A 141 1.29 1.33 8.58
N ILE A 142 2.33 0.71 9.16
CA ILE A 142 2.94 1.17 10.41
C ILE A 142 3.45 2.60 10.28
N SER A 143 4.11 2.96 9.17
CA SER A 143 4.61 4.32 8.97
C SER A 143 3.47 5.34 9.01
N ARG A 144 2.28 5.02 8.47
CA ARG A 144 1.12 5.92 8.51
C ARG A 144 0.57 6.17 9.92
N ILE A 145 0.60 5.13 10.77
CA ILE A 145 0.19 5.22 12.17
C ILE A 145 1.25 5.98 12.98
N TYR A 146 2.52 5.60 12.81
CA TYR A 146 3.67 6.20 13.50
C TYR A 146 3.77 7.71 13.22
N LEU A 147 3.59 8.12 11.96
CA LEU A 147 3.64 9.53 11.55
C LEU A 147 2.40 10.33 11.96
N GLY A 148 1.40 9.70 12.58
CA GLY A 148 0.16 10.34 12.99
C GLY A 148 -0.74 10.74 11.83
N ALA A 149 -0.54 10.17 10.64
CA ALA A 149 -1.24 10.62 9.45
C ALA A 149 -2.57 9.89 9.19
N HIS A 150 -2.74 8.68 9.73
CA HIS A 150 -3.95 7.88 9.60
C HIS A 150 -4.30 7.18 10.91
N TRP A 151 -5.59 6.94 11.11
CA TRP A 151 -6.04 6.05 12.16
C TRP A 151 -5.68 4.58 11.84
N PRO A 152 -5.43 3.71 12.84
CA PRO A 152 -5.16 2.30 12.61
C PRO A 152 -6.24 1.59 11.78
N THR A 153 -7.51 1.96 11.97
CA THR A 153 -8.60 1.37 11.17
C THR A 153 -8.62 1.86 9.72
N ASP A 154 -8.13 3.07 9.42
CA ASP A 154 -7.97 3.53 8.03
C ASP A 154 -6.93 2.68 7.29
N VAL A 155 -5.85 2.30 7.99
CA VAL A 155 -4.81 1.42 7.47
C VAL A 155 -5.35 0.01 7.23
N LEU A 156 -6.04 -0.55 8.22
CA LEU A 156 -6.67 -1.86 8.08
C LEU A 156 -7.68 -1.90 6.93
N ALA A 157 -8.54 -0.89 6.81
CA ALA A 157 -9.48 -0.79 5.71
C ALA A 157 -8.77 -0.63 4.35
N GLY A 158 -7.69 0.15 4.30
CA GLY A 158 -6.86 0.27 3.11
C GLY A 158 -6.32 -1.10 2.67
N TYR A 159 -5.83 -1.91 3.62
CA TYR A 159 -5.37 -3.27 3.33
C TYR A 159 -6.49 -4.17 2.82
N VAL A 160 -7.65 -4.17 3.47
CA VAL A 160 -8.79 -5.02 3.08
C VAL A 160 -9.29 -4.67 1.69
N ILE A 161 -9.54 -3.37 1.43
CA ILE A 161 -10.05 -2.90 0.14
C ILE A 161 -9.03 -3.18 -0.97
N GLY A 162 -7.74 -2.90 -0.71
CA GLY A 162 -6.66 -3.22 -1.64
C GLY A 162 -6.55 -4.72 -1.93
N PHE A 163 -6.73 -5.56 -0.91
CA PHE A 163 -6.65 -7.01 -1.04
C PHE A 163 -7.80 -7.56 -1.88
N ILE A 164 -9.04 -7.09 -1.66
CA ILE A 164 -10.20 -7.46 -2.47
C ILE A 164 -9.94 -7.11 -3.94
N TRP A 165 -9.47 -5.89 -4.21
CA TRP A 165 -9.12 -5.46 -5.57
C TRP A 165 -8.03 -6.33 -6.20
N LEU A 166 -6.98 -6.63 -5.43
CA LEU A 166 -5.88 -7.49 -5.86
C LEU A 166 -6.36 -8.88 -6.26
N ILE A 167 -7.21 -9.52 -5.46
CA ILE A 167 -7.76 -10.85 -5.77
C ILE A 167 -8.58 -10.82 -7.06
N CYS A 168 -9.44 -9.81 -7.24
CA CYS A 168 -10.18 -9.62 -8.49
C CYS A 168 -9.22 -9.45 -9.68
N GLY A 169 -8.18 -8.62 -9.54
CA GLY A 169 -7.16 -8.41 -10.57
C GLY A 169 -6.39 -9.68 -10.93
N ILE A 170 -5.98 -10.46 -9.92
CA ILE A 170 -5.31 -11.76 -10.10
C ILE A 170 -6.23 -12.75 -10.82
N PHE A 171 -7.51 -12.79 -10.48
CA PHE A 171 -8.49 -13.65 -11.15
C PHE A 171 -8.60 -13.32 -12.64
N ILE A 172 -8.76 -12.03 -12.97
CA ILE A 172 -8.82 -11.54 -14.37
C ILE A 172 -7.51 -11.87 -15.11
N TYR A 173 -6.36 -11.54 -14.52
CA TYR A 173 -5.03 -11.89 -15.08
C TYR A 173 -4.92 -13.39 -15.36
N SER A 174 -5.32 -14.23 -14.41
CA SER A 174 -5.17 -15.68 -14.52
C SER A 174 -6.07 -16.26 -15.61
N LYS A 175 -7.27 -15.71 -15.80
CA LYS A 175 -8.15 -16.06 -16.91
C LYS A 175 -7.56 -15.61 -18.25
N PHE A 176 -7.09 -14.37 -18.32
CA PHE A 176 -6.47 -13.81 -19.53
C PHE A 176 -5.26 -14.65 -19.96
N ARG A 177 -4.31 -14.90 -19.06
CA ARG A 177 -3.08 -15.66 -19.35
C ARG A 177 -3.34 -17.06 -19.87
N LYS A 178 -4.35 -17.76 -19.32
CA LYS A 178 -4.74 -19.11 -19.77
C LYS A 178 -5.32 -19.14 -21.19
N VAL A 179 -6.03 -18.09 -21.59
CA VAL A 179 -6.69 -18.00 -22.90
C VAL A 179 -5.69 -17.61 -23.99
N PHE A 180 -4.79 -16.67 -23.70
CA PHE A 180 -3.97 -16.00 -24.72
C PHE A 180 -2.49 -16.42 -24.76
N ILE A 181 -2.00 -17.18 -23.78
CA ILE A 181 -0.57 -17.55 -23.68
C ILE A 181 -0.40 -19.05 -23.41
N ARG A 182 -1.02 -19.90 -24.24
CA ARG A 182 -0.65 -21.33 -24.25
C ARG A 182 0.82 -21.50 -24.63
#